data_AF-A0AAV1XSZ4-F1
#
_entry.id   AF-A0AAV1XSZ4-F1
#
_cell.length_a   1.000
_cell.length_b   1.000
_cell.length_c   1.000
_cell.angle_alpha   90.00
_cell.angle_beta   90.00
_cell.angle_gamma   90.00
#
_symmetry.space_group_name_H-M   'P 1'
#
loop_
_entity.id
_entity.type
_entity.pdbx_description
1 polymer ?
#
loop_
_entity_poly.entity_id
_entity_poly.type
_entity_poly.pdbx_seq_one_letter_code
_entity_poly.pdbx_strand_id
1 'polypeptide(L)'
;METKKESNEDMKFKTWKESTKSLLGTIDNYCFQPFSISVVPDELRKWNENAYIPKSISIGPRYKGATRDLQQMEEIKWRCMGTLFARTQQHDGEQISDICTKAILELDGAVRASYVDEIRLDRKDLIENCVILGFIK
;
A
#
# COMPACT_ATOMS: atom_id res chain seq x y z
N MET A 1 -39.60 15.21 -12.59
CA MET A 1 -38.61 14.49 -11.76
C MET A 1 -37.72 13.73 -12.74
N GLU A 2 -36.62 14.34 -13.18
CA GLU A 2 -35.68 13.69 -14.09
C GLU A 2 -34.28 13.85 -13.52
N THR A 3 -33.79 12.77 -12.94
CA THR A 3 -32.41 12.62 -12.49
C THR A 3 -31.52 12.51 -13.72
N LYS A 4 -30.77 13.58 -14.00
CA LYS A 4 -29.72 13.60 -15.03
C LYS A 4 -28.68 12.53 -14.69
N LYS A 5 -28.58 11.55 -15.58
CA LYS A 5 -27.55 10.51 -15.63
C LYS A 5 -26.19 11.22 -15.77
N GLU A 6 -25.45 11.32 -14.67
CA GLU A 6 -24.12 11.94 -14.64
C GLU A 6 -23.24 11.26 -15.69
N SER A 7 -22.64 12.03 -16.59
CA SER A 7 -21.95 11.47 -17.76
C SER A 7 -20.67 10.77 -17.33
N ASN A 8 -20.31 9.67 -18.00
CA ASN A 8 -19.12 8.87 -17.69
C ASN A 8 -17.81 9.71 -17.80
N GLU A 9 -17.83 10.75 -18.63
CA GLU A 9 -16.71 11.69 -18.77
C GLU A 9 -16.59 12.63 -17.58
N ASP A 10 -17.70 13.12 -17.02
CA ASP A 10 -17.69 13.93 -15.80
C ASP A 10 -17.15 13.12 -14.62
N MET A 11 -17.49 11.84 -14.55
CA MET A 11 -16.98 10.93 -13.52
C MET A 11 -15.47 10.71 -13.68
N LYS A 12 -14.99 10.41 -14.89
CA LYS A 12 -13.56 10.27 -15.18
C LYS A 12 -12.78 11.56 -14.87
N PHE A 13 -13.34 12.71 -15.23
CA PHE A 13 -12.70 14.01 -14.98
C PHE A 13 -12.62 14.33 -13.50
N LYS A 14 -13.67 14.04 -12.72
CA LYS A 14 -13.65 14.14 -11.25
C LYS A 14 -12.61 13.21 -10.64
N THR A 15 -12.58 11.94 -11.06
CA THR A 15 -11.60 10.96 -10.57
C THR A 15 -10.16 11.40 -10.87
N TRP A 16 -9.91 11.89 -12.09
CA TRP A 16 -8.62 12.45 -12.46
C TRP A 16 -8.27 13.64 -11.57
N LYS A 17 -9.18 14.62 -11.43
CA LYS A 17 -8.94 15.84 -10.63
C LYS A 17 -8.60 15.52 -9.17
N GLU A 18 -9.32 14.60 -8.54
CA GLU A 18 -9.04 14.17 -7.16
C GLU A 18 -7.70 13.43 -7.06
N SER A 19 -7.37 12.59 -8.04
CA SER A 19 -6.07 11.90 -8.11
C SER A 19 -4.92 12.90 -8.25
N THR A 20 -5.06 13.91 -9.11
CA THR A 20 -4.04 14.94 -9.34
C THR A 20 -3.87 15.84 -8.12
N LYS A 21 -4.98 16.20 -7.44
CA LYS A 21 -4.94 16.99 -6.20
C LYS A 21 -4.26 16.23 -5.07
N SER A 22 -4.54 14.93 -4.95
CA SER A 22 -3.85 14.04 -4.01
C SER A 22 -2.35 13.98 -4.32
N LEU A 23 -1.97 13.77 -5.58
CA LEU A 23 -0.57 13.72 -5.98
C LEU A 23 0.17 15.03 -5.66
N LEU A 24 -0.42 16.19 -6.00
CA LEU A 24 0.17 17.51 -5.72
C LEU A 24 0.31 17.78 -4.22
N GLY A 25 -0.72 17.47 -3.42
CA GLY A 25 -0.65 17.59 -1.96
C GLY A 25 0.39 16.65 -1.33
N THR A 26 0.77 15.59 -2.05
CA THR A 26 1.82 14.67 -1.61
C THR A 26 3.22 15.18 -1.97
N ILE A 27 3.38 15.95 -3.04
CA ILE A 27 4.66 16.59 -3.44
C ILE A 27 5.07 17.68 -2.43
N ASP A 28 4.11 18.43 -1.89
CA ASP A 28 4.35 19.43 -0.85
C ASP A 28 4.72 18.81 0.51
N ASN A 29 4.53 17.50 0.67
CA ASN A 29 4.81 16.76 1.89
C ASN A 29 6.17 16.05 1.77
N TYR A 30 7.22 16.62 2.38
CA TYR A 30 8.61 16.14 2.34
C TYR A 30 8.82 14.66 2.76
N CYS A 31 7.80 14.01 3.32
CA CYS A 31 7.86 12.64 3.79
C CYS A 31 7.56 11.59 2.70
N PHE A 32 7.18 12.00 1.49
CA PHE A 32 6.75 11.08 0.44
C PHE A 32 7.42 11.32 -0.92
N GLN A 33 7.99 10.26 -1.51
CA GLN A 33 8.53 10.31 -2.87
C GLN A 33 7.75 9.37 -3.80
N PRO A 34 6.98 9.90 -4.77
CA PRO A 34 6.31 9.06 -5.74
C PRO A 34 7.33 8.26 -6.56
N PHE A 35 6.94 7.08 -7.02
CA PHE A 35 7.76 6.17 -7.83
C PHE A 35 9.08 5.74 -7.15
N SER A 36 9.17 5.82 -5.83
CA SER A 36 10.40 5.47 -5.09
C SER A 36 10.60 3.97 -4.88
N ILE A 37 9.59 3.14 -5.16
CA ILE A 37 9.64 1.68 -5.14
C ILE A 37 9.56 1.20 -6.59
N SER A 38 10.73 0.96 -7.17
CA SER A 38 10.87 0.44 -8.53
C SER A 38 10.72 -1.07 -8.58
N VAL A 39 10.38 -1.54 -9.77
CA VAL A 39 10.21 -2.94 -10.08
C VAL A 39 11.30 -3.33 -11.07
N VAL A 40 11.74 -4.58 -10.97
CA VAL A 40 12.70 -5.12 -11.92
C VAL A 40 12.08 -5.07 -13.32
N PRO A 41 12.70 -4.36 -14.28
CA PRO A 41 12.18 -4.24 -15.64
C PRO A 41 11.95 -5.61 -16.31
N ASP A 42 10.94 -5.68 -17.18
CA ASP A 42 10.55 -6.93 -17.82
C ASP A 42 11.66 -7.50 -18.72
N GLU A 43 12.56 -6.67 -19.25
CA GLU A 43 13.72 -7.13 -20.04
C GLU A 43 14.68 -7.99 -19.23
N LEU A 44 14.75 -7.77 -17.90
CA LEU A 44 15.53 -8.59 -16.98
C LEU A 44 14.75 -9.83 -16.52
N ARG A 45 13.43 -9.69 -16.34
CA ARG A 45 12.55 -10.79 -15.91
C ARG A 45 12.33 -11.84 -17.00
N LYS A 46 12.43 -11.49 -18.29
CA LYS A 46 12.11 -12.39 -19.42
C LYS A 46 12.85 -13.73 -19.41
N TRP A 47 14.05 -13.78 -18.84
CA TRP A 47 14.86 -15.01 -18.78
C TRP A 47 14.49 -15.89 -17.59
N ASN A 48 13.99 -15.29 -16.50
CA ASN A 48 13.52 -15.99 -15.33
C ASN A 48 12.62 -15.06 -14.50
N GLU A 49 11.32 -15.15 -14.73
CA GLU A 49 10.34 -14.29 -14.06
C GLU A 49 10.34 -14.46 -12.53
N ASN A 50 10.69 -15.66 -12.07
CA ASN A 50 10.70 -16.04 -10.66
C ASN A 50 12.00 -15.63 -9.95
N ALA A 51 13.06 -15.22 -10.67
CA ALA A 51 14.34 -14.83 -10.05
C ALA A 51 14.22 -13.62 -9.14
N TYR A 52 13.20 -12.78 -9.38
CA TYR A 52 12.99 -11.51 -8.68
C TYR A 52 11.78 -11.54 -7.74
N ILE A 53 11.12 -12.69 -7.60
CA ILE A 53 10.12 -12.92 -6.56
C ILE A 53 10.87 -13.29 -5.28
N PRO A 54 10.64 -12.59 -4.15
CA PRO A 54 11.29 -12.93 -2.91
C PRO A 54 10.96 -14.35 -2.47
N LYS A 55 11.97 -15.09 -1.97
CA LYS A 55 11.81 -16.51 -1.61
C LYS A 55 11.11 -16.70 -0.27
N SER A 56 11.41 -15.85 0.72
CA SER A 56 10.97 -16.02 2.10
C SER A 56 10.39 -14.76 2.74
N ILE A 57 10.90 -13.57 2.38
CA ILE A 57 10.50 -12.31 3.01
C ILE A 57 10.16 -11.29 1.93
N SER A 58 8.97 -10.72 2.01
CA SER A 58 8.57 -9.54 1.25
C SER A 58 8.28 -8.39 2.22
N ILE A 59 8.63 -7.16 1.84
CA ILE A 59 8.22 -5.96 2.54
C ILE A 59 7.16 -5.26 1.68
N GLY A 60 6.05 -4.91 2.31
CA GLY A 60 4.91 -4.27 1.64
C GLY A 60 4.00 -5.25 0.87
N PRO A 61 2.98 -4.70 0.18
CA PRO A 61 1.87 -5.44 -0.40
C PRO A 61 2.18 -6.16 -1.72
N ARG A 62 3.27 -5.81 -2.41
CA ARG A 62 3.51 -6.23 -3.81
C ARG A 62 3.43 -7.74 -4.02
N TYR A 63 4.02 -8.50 -3.12
CA TYR A 63 4.12 -9.96 -3.26
C TYR A 63 3.14 -10.71 -2.35
N LYS A 64 2.04 -10.06 -1.93
CA LYS A 64 0.97 -10.70 -1.15
C LYS A 64 0.52 -11.97 -1.86
N GLY A 65 0.64 -13.11 -1.16
CA GLY A 65 0.16 -14.40 -1.66
C GLY A 65 0.87 -14.93 -2.92
N ALA A 66 2.01 -14.35 -3.32
CA ALA A 66 2.72 -14.79 -4.53
C ALA A 66 3.29 -16.21 -4.41
N THR A 67 3.66 -16.63 -3.19
CA THR A 67 4.10 -17.99 -2.88
C THR A 67 3.58 -18.42 -1.51
N ARG A 68 3.58 -19.73 -1.24
CA ARG A 68 3.20 -20.28 0.08
C ARG A 68 4.10 -19.77 1.21
N ASP A 69 5.37 -19.55 0.94
CA ASP A 69 6.34 -19.05 1.92
C ASP A 69 6.06 -17.58 2.25
N LEU A 70 5.73 -16.78 1.23
CA LEU A 70 5.35 -15.39 1.42
C LEU A 70 4.00 -15.24 2.13
N GLN A 71 3.06 -16.15 1.90
CA GLN A 71 1.79 -16.16 2.63
C GLN A 71 1.98 -16.45 4.12
N GLN A 72 2.90 -17.36 4.48
CA GLN A 72 3.27 -17.60 5.88
C GLN A 72 3.93 -16.37 6.50
N MET A 73 4.70 -15.62 5.71
CA MET A 73 5.35 -14.40 6.17
C MET A 73 4.33 -13.33 6.59
N GLU A 74 3.15 -13.25 5.98
CA GLU A 74 2.12 -12.26 6.37
C GLU A 74 1.74 -12.41 7.85
N GLU A 75 1.64 -13.64 8.36
CA GLU A 75 1.37 -13.91 9.77
C GLU A 75 2.50 -13.41 10.68
N ILE A 76 3.75 -13.60 10.26
CA ILE A 76 4.93 -13.11 10.97
C ILE A 76 4.94 -11.57 10.98
N LYS A 77 4.51 -10.90 9.90
CA LYS A 77 4.40 -9.43 9.87
C LYS A 77 3.45 -8.91 10.95
N TRP A 78 2.31 -9.56 11.12
CA TRP A 78 1.35 -9.24 12.18
C TRP A 78 1.90 -9.46 13.58
N ARG A 79 2.61 -10.58 13.81
CA ARG A 79 3.28 -10.85 15.10
C ARG A 79 4.32 -9.77 15.44
N CYS A 80 5.12 -9.36 14.46
CA CYS A 80 6.08 -8.27 14.62
C CYS A 80 5.38 -6.97 15.00
N MET A 81 4.30 -6.60 14.30
CA MET A 81 3.53 -5.40 14.60
C MET A 81 2.91 -5.45 16.01
N GLY A 82 2.28 -6.57 16.39
CA GLY A 82 1.78 -6.75 17.76
C GLY A 82 2.88 -6.62 18.82
N THR A 83 4.08 -7.15 18.55
CA THR A 83 5.24 -7.00 19.45
C THR A 83 5.72 -5.55 19.55
N LEU A 84 5.70 -4.80 18.45
CA LEU A 84 6.06 -3.37 18.46
C LEU A 84 5.04 -2.55 19.26
N PHE A 85 3.76 -2.85 19.12
CA PHE A 85 2.69 -2.18 19.87
C PHE A 85 2.69 -2.51 21.36
N ALA A 86 3.02 -3.75 21.73
CA ALA A 86 3.17 -4.10 23.13
C ALA A 86 4.25 -3.25 23.85
N ARG A 87 5.19 -2.66 23.11
CA ARG A 87 6.24 -1.79 23.66
C ARG A 87 5.79 -0.36 23.90
N THR A 88 4.73 0.12 23.24
CA THR A 88 4.40 1.56 23.28
C THR A 88 3.67 2.01 24.54
N GLN A 89 3.30 1.11 25.48
CA GLN A 89 2.74 1.35 26.84
C GLN A 89 1.56 2.33 26.98
N GLN A 90 1.15 3.04 25.92
CA GLN A 90 0.23 4.18 25.99
C GLN A 90 -1.22 3.84 25.65
N HIS A 91 -1.47 2.71 24.97
CA HIS A 91 -2.78 2.35 24.46
C HIS A 91 -2.98 0.82 24.53
N ASP A 92 -4.22 0.38 24.68
CA ASP A 92 -4.56 -1.04 24.50
C ASP A 92 -4.42 -1.46 23.02
N GLY A 93 -4.40 -2.76 22.75
CA GLY A 93 -4.16 -3.29 21.41
C GLY A 93 -5.24 -2.89 20.38
N GLU A 94 -6.48 -2.66 20.83
CA GLU A 94 -7.60 -2.29 19.97
C GLU A 94 -7.48 -0.83 19.51
N GLN A 95 -7.18 0.09 20.44
CA GLN A 95 -6.92 1.50 20.12
C GLN A 95 -5.75 1.66 19.15
N ILE A 96 -4.65 0.92 19.33
CA ILE A 96 -3.50 0.99 18.42
C ILE A 96 -3.88 0.47 17.04
N SER A 97 -4.63 -0.63 16.97
CA SER A 97 -5.12 -1.18 15.70
C SER A 97 -5.96 -0.16 14.93
N ASP A 98 -6.87 0.55 15.61
CA ASP A 98 -7.70 1.58 15.00
C ASP A 98 -6.88 2.79 14.51
N ILE A 99 -5.94 3.27 15.34
CA ILE A 99 -5.04 4.36 14.97
C ILE A 99 -4.22 3.99 13.73
N CYS A 100 -3.63 2.79 13.72
CA CYS A 100 -2.82 2.33 12.59
C CYS A 100 -3.67 2.09 11.34
N THR A 101 -4.86 1.51 11.48
CA THR A 101 -5.80 1.32 10.37
C THR A 101 -6.16 2.67 9.74
N LYS A 102 -6.46 3.67 10.57
CA LYS A 102 -6.77 5.03 10.11
C LYS A 102 -5.56 5.71 9.45
N ALA A 103 -4.38 5.59 10.02
CA ALA A 103 -3.15 6.14 9.44
C ALA A 103 -2.84 5.50 8.08
N ILE A 104 -2.97 4.18 7.94
CA ILE A 104 -2.76 3.49 6.66
C ILE A 104 -3.83 3.89 5.63
N LEU A 105 -5.09 4.06 6.06
CA LEU A 105 -6.17 4.55 5.22
C LEU A 105 -5.88 5.93 4.64
N GLU A 106 -5.37 6.85 5.47
CA GLU A 106 -4.97 8.20 5.07
C GLU A 106 -3.76 8.16 4.12
N LEU A 107 -2.89 7.17 4.28
CA LEU A 107 -1.70 6.97 3.43
C LEU A 107 -1.95 6.10 2.18
N ASP A 108 -3.14 5.52 1.96
CA ASP A 108 -3.42 4.58 0.83
C ASP A 108 -2.97 5.15 -0.53
N GLY A 109 -3.36 6.39 -0.83
CA GLY A 109 -3.00 7.07 -2.07
C GLY A 109 -1.48 7.29 -2.19
N ALA A 110 -0.83 7.66 -1.09
CA ALA A 110 0.60 7.80 -1.01
C ALA A 110 1.27 6.43 -1.24
N VAL A 111 0.96 5.41 -0.45
CA VAL A 111 1.53 4.06 -0.62
C VAL A 111 1.43 3.59 -2.06
N ARG A 112 0.26 3.74 -2.72
CA ARG A 112 0.09 3.38 -4.14
C ARG A 112 0.98 4.19 -5.07
N ALA A 113 1.09 5.50 -4.87
CA ALA A 113 1.94 6.36 -5.67
C ALA A 113 3.45 6.09 -5.47
N SER A 114 3.86 5.37 -4.42
CA SER A 114 5.27 5.00 -4.21
C SER A 114 5.72 3.91 -5.17
N TYR A 115 4.81 3.05 -5.63
CA TYR A 115 5.15 1.96 -6.54
C TYR A 115 5.09 2.45 -7.98
N VAL A 116 6.09 2.03 -8.77
CA VAL A 116 6.08 2.25 -10.23
C VAL A 116 4.93 1.50 -10.89
N ASP A 117 4.67 0.27 -10.45
CA ASP A 117 3.55 -0.54 -10.93
C ASP A 117 2.28 -0.31 -10.10
N GLU A 118 1.13 -0.53 -10.72
CA GLU A 118 -0.17 -0.56 -10.06
C GLU A 118 -0.24 -1.68 -9.00
N ILE A 119 -0.57 -1.32 -7.75
CA ILE A 119 -0.95 -2.29 -6.73
C ILE A 119 -2.42 -2.67 -6.90
N ARG A 120 -2.67 -3.90 -7.39
CA ARG A 120 -4.02 -4.46 -7.58
C ARG A 120 -4.60 -5.10 -6.31
N LEU A 121 -4.49 -4.38 -5.19
CA LEU A 121 -5.18 -4.71 -3.95
C LEU A 121 -6.29 -3.71 -3.71
N ASP A 122 -7.42 -4.18 -3.21
CA ASP A 122 -8.41 -3.27 -2.67
C ASP A 122 -7.87 -2.56 -1.42
N ARG A 123 -8.62 -1.57 -0.91
CA ARG A 123 -8.17 -0.78 0.24
C ARG A 123 -8.02 -1.63 1.52
N LYS A 124 -8.91 -2.61 1.72
CA LYS A 124 -8.88 -3.48 2.90
C LYS A 124 -7.67 -4.42 2.82
N ASP A 125 -7.47 -5.05 1.67
CA ASP A 125 -6.31 -5.88 1.37
C ASP A 125 -5.01 -5.12 1.55
N LEU A 126 -4.97 -3.85 1.14
CA LEU A 126 -3.80 -3.00 1.32
C LEU A 126 -3.49 -2.80 2.80
N ILE A 127 -4.48 -2.43 3.62
CA ILE A 127 -4.30 -2.21 5.07
C ILE A 127 -3.76 -3.48 5.74
N GLU A 128 -4.31 -4.63 5.39
CA GLU A 128 -3.89 -5.91 5.95
C GLU A 128 -2.42 -6.26 5.63
N ASN A 129 -1.83 -5.64 4.59
CA ASN A 129 -0.50 -6.00 4.07
C ASN A 129 0.52 -4.84 4.13
N CYS A 130 0.08 -3.64 4.50
CA CYS A 130 0.91 -2.44 4.68
C CYS A 130 1.44 -2.26 6.11
N VAL A 131 1.12 -3.21 7.00
CA VAL A 131 1.47 -3.32 8.42
C VAL A 131 2.96 -3.03 8.74
N ILE A 132 3.89 -3.16 7.77
CA ILE A 132 5.33 -2.87 7.96
C ILE A 132 5.83 -1.65 7.17
N LEU A 133 5.05 -1.08 6.25
CA LEU A 133 5.53 0.05 5.44
C LEU A 133 5.76 1.34 6.24
N GLY A 134 5.27 1.42 7.47
CA GLY A 134 5.48 2.56 8.38
C GLY A 134 6.93 2.79 8.85
N PHE A 135 7.91 2.00 8.39
CA PHE A 135 9.32 2.13 8.77
C PHE A 135 10.28 2.46 7.61
N ILE A 136 9.76 2.73 6.40
CA ILE A 136 10.59 3.11 5.25
C ILE A 136 10.16 4.48 4.72
N LYS A 137 10.30 5.51 5.57
CA LYS A 137 10.83 6.85 5.25
C LYS A 137 10.77 7.76 6.47
#